data_AF-A0A9P9M0W3-F1
#
_entry.id   AF-A0A9P9M0W3-F1
#
_cell.length_a   1.000
_cell.length_b   1.000
_cell.length_c   1.000
_cell.angle_alpha   90.00
_cell.angle_beta   90.00
_cell.angle_gamma   90.00
#
_symmetry.space_group_name_H-M   'P 1'
#
loop_
_entity.id
_entity.type
_entity.pdbx_description
1 polymer ?
#
loop_
_entity_poly.entity_id
_entity_poly.type
_entity_poly.pdbx_seq_one_letter_code
_entity_poly.pdbx_strand_id
1 'polypeptide(L)'
;MPLGVKSPFTTFDRAIADEAWASISMKEGLGWLKVPQRKVEEMEEPSIEFSDGSGYFFGMDVFHQLHCLNYLRKKTTLYGHLYPPEESKAEDEQIPPEFHIPHCIDSIRLSLQCHADLSLIPQRWADGWLEPWAIWTNKHMCRNFDAIRDWAQSNVPRLSGTLHHPELGVVVTGHLNLSALPIWQEAHDPHVVPGHMPVCHPQDL
;
A
#
# COMPACT_ATOMS: atom_id res chain seq x y z
N MET A 1 -16.82 10.50 17.37
CA MET A 1 -15.89 9.37 17.36
C MET A 1 -14.82 9.68 16.32
N PRO A 2 -13.50 9.65 16.63
CA PRO A 2 -12.48 9.92 15.62
C PRO A 2 -12.58 8.89 14.48
N LEU A 3 -12.42 9.32 13.22
CA LEU A 3 -12.62 8.47 12.03
C LEU A 3 -11.55 7.37 11.84
N GLY A 4 -10.75 7.04 12.85
CA GLY A 4 -9.67 6.06 12.76
C GLY A 4 -8.61 6.17 13.84
N VAL A 5 -7.66 5.25 13.79
CA VAL A 5 -6.55 5.07 14.74
C VAL A 5 -5.22 5.35 14.05
N LYS A 6 -4.31 6.06 14.72
CA LYS A 6 -2.96 6.38 14.23
C LYS A 6 -2.08 5.12 14.09
N SER A 7 -1.46 4.95 12.93
CA SER A 7 -0.53 3.85 12.64
C SER A 7 0.92 4.36 12.67
N PRO A 8 1.89 3.60 13.20
CA PRO A 8 3.31 3.91 13.12
C PRO A 8 3.81 4.08 11.68
N PHE A 9 3.14 3.48 10.69
CA PHE A 9 3.51 3.59 9.28
C PHE A 9 3.16 4.96 8.67
N THR A 10 2.30 5.74 9.32
CA THR A 10 1.75 6.98 8.78
C THR A 10 1.85 8.17 9.73
N THR A 11 2.58 8.02 10.83
CA THR A 11 2.93 9.14 11.71
C THR A 11 3.88 10.12 11.04
N PHE A 12 3.81 11.39 11.46
CA PHE A 12 4.76 12.42 11.09
C PHE A 12 6.12 12.30 11.82
N ASP A 13 6.23 11.47 12.86
CA ASP A 13 7.53 11.15 13.46
C ASP A 13 8.32 10.25 12.49
N ARG A 14 9.32 10.85 11.84
CA ARG A 14 10.15 10.17 10.87
C ARG A 14 10.86 8.95 11.45
N ALA A 15 11.34 9.00 12.68
CA ALA A 15 12.09 7.89 13.28
C ALA A 15 11.17 6.67 13.45
N ILE A 16 9.99 6.90 14.01
CA ILE A 16 8.96 5.86 14.20
C ILE A 16 8.50 5.31 12.84
N ALA A 17 8.24 6.18 11.86
CA ALA A 17 7.78 5.75 10.54
C ALA A 17 8.87 4.97 9.78
N ASP A 18 10.11 5.46 9.76
CA ASP A 18 11.20 4.78 9.07
C ASP A 18 11.53 3.43 9.72
N GLU A 19 11.44 3.31 11.05
CA GLU A 19 11.59 2.02 11.76
C GLU A 19 10.44 1.06 11.43
N ALA A 20 9.19 1.52 11.46
CA ALA A 20 8.04 0.69 11.11
C ALA A 20 8.16 0.17 9.67
N TRP A 21 8.44 1.03 8.70
CA TRP A 21 8.61 0.62 7.30
C TRP A 21 9.83 -0.27 7.07
N ALA A 22 10.92 -0.06 7.81
CA ALA A 22 12.09 -0.93 7.77
C ALA A 22 11.78 -2.37 8.16
N SER A 23 10.82 -2.58 9.07
CA SER A 23 10.45 -3.92 9.56
C SER A 23 9.70 -4.80 8.55
N ILE A 24 9.06 -4.20 7.54
CA ILE A 24 8.22 -4.92 6.56
C ILE A 24 8.65 -4.70 5.10
N SER A 25 9.72 -3.96 4.87
CA SER A 25 10.20 -3.60 3.53
C SER A 25 11.61 -4.16 3.30
N MET A 26 12.16 -4.00 2.10
CA MET A 26 13.40 -4.64 1.64
C MET A 26 14.70 -4.17 2.32
N LYS A 27 14.64 -3.64 3.55
CA LYS A 27 15.83 -3.30 4.33
C LYS A 27 16.58 -4.59 4.73
N GLU A 28 17.91 -4.51 4.77
CA GLU A 28 18.78 -5.64 5.20
C GLU A 28 18.58 -6.93 4.39
N GLY A 29 18.05 -6.79 3.17
CA GLY A 29 17.86 -7.89 2.23
C GLY A 29 16.56 -8.67 2.38
N LEU A 30 15.61 -8.20 3.20
CA LEU A 30 14.28 -8.80 3.28
C LEU A 30 13.62 -8.85 1.88
N GLY A 31 13.08 -10.02 1.53
CA GLY A 31 12.44 -10.27 0.24
C GLY A 31 13.39 -10.64 -0.90
N TRP A 32 14.70 -10.63 -0.67
CA TRP A 32 15.65 -11.30 -1.55
C TRP A 32 15.76 -12.77 -1.19
N LEU A 33 15.66 -13.63 -2.19
CA LEU A 33 15.60 -15.07 -2.02
C LEU A 33 16.65 -15.77 -2.88
N LYS A 34 17.28 -16.80 -2.31
CA LYS A 34 18.04 -17.79 -3.07
C LYS A 34 17.15 -19.02 -3.25
N VAL A 35 16.85 -19.36 -4.49
CA VAL A 35 15.97 -20.47 -4.86
C VAL A 35 16.80 -21.60 -5.48
N PRO A 36 16.71 -22.85 -5.01
CA PRO A 36 17.48 -23.96 -5.56
C PRO A 36 17.00 -24.37 -6.95
N GLN A 37 17.92 -24.86 -7.79
CA GLN A 37 17.67 -25.30 -9.19
C GLN A 37 16.37 -26.12 -9.36
N ARG A 38 16.14 -27.11 -8.50
CA ARG A 38 14.93 -27.99 -8.53
C ARG A 38 13.59 -27.25 -8.50
N LYS A 39 13.57 -25.99 -8.03
CA LYS A 39 12.37 -25.15 -7.96
C LYS A 39 12.26 -24.19 -9.14
N VAL A 40 13.36 -23.94 -9.84
CA VAL A 40 13.43 -23.04 -11.01
C VAL A 40 13.07 -23.80 -12.29
N GLU A 41 13.29 -25.12 -12.35
CA GLU A 41 12.91 -25.97 -13.49
C GLU A 41 11.40 -25.93 -13.82
N GLU A 42 10.57 -25.53 -12.86
CA GLU A 42 9.12 -25.37 -13.01
C GLU A 42 8.72 -23.97 -13.50
N MET A 43 9.69 -23.05 -13.63
CA MET A 43 9.48 -21.65 -14.01
C MET A 43 9.78 -21.44 -15.51
N GLU A 44 9.05 -20.50 -16.12
CA GLU A 44 9.21 -20.19 -17.55
C GLU A 44 10.52 -19.44 -17.86
N GLU A 45 10.99 -18.63 -16.92
CA GLU A 45 12.18 -17.80 -17.07
C GLU A 45 13.16 -18.09 -15.92
N PRO A 46 14.37 -18.62 -16.20
CA PRO A 46 15.39 -18.78 -15.18
C PRO A 46 15.94 -17.40 -14.78
N SER A 47 16.15 -17.21 -13.48
CA SER A 47 16.78 -16.00 -12.96
C SER A 47 18.31 -16.08 -13.07
N ILE A 48 19.03 -15.13 -12.47
CA ILE A 48 20.50 -15.17 -12.36
C ILE A 48 20.93 -16.24 -11.36
N GLU A 49 21.83 -17.12 -11.79
CA GLU A 49 22.50 -18.09 -10.93
C GLU A 49 23.59 -17.43 -10.08
N PHE A 50 23.73 -17.85 -8.83
CA PHE A 50 24.87 -17.48 -8.00
C PHE A 50 26.17 -18.12 -8.52
N SER A 51 27.29 -17.42 -8.37
CA SER A 51 28.59 -17.87 -8.90
C SER A 51 29.12 -19.18 -8.31
N ASP A 52 28.61 -19.60 -7.15
CA ASP A 52 28.92 -20.87 -6.48
C ASP A 52 28.01 -22.03 -6.92
N GLY A 53 27.08 -21.79 -7.85
CA GLY A 53 26.09 -22.78 -8.32
C GLY A 53 25.05 -23.17 -7.27
N SER A 54 24.93 -22.42 -6.17
CA SER A 54 24.06 -22.78 -5.05
C SER A 54 22.56 -22.52 -5.31
N GLY A 55 22.22 -21.90 -6.44
CA GLY A 55 20.85 -21.59 -6.84
C GLY A 55 20.75 -20.25 -7.56
N TYR A 56 19.55 -19.68 -7.52
CA TYR A 56 19.15 -18.54 -8.34
C TYR A 56 18.61 -17.40 -7.48
N PHE A 57 18.92 -16.17 -7.87
CA PHE A 57 18.56 -14.96 -7.15
C PHE A 57 17.19 -14.44 -7.55
N PHE A 58 16.27 -14.28 -6.61
CA PHE A 58 14.91 -13.76 -6.86
C PHE A 58 14.55 -12.65 -5.88
N GLY A 59 13.64 -11.76 -6.29
CA GLY A 59 12.86 -10.94 -5.37
C GLY A 59 11.50 -11.59 -5.07
N MET A 60 10.87 -11.24 -3.96
CA MET A 60 9.48 -11.61 -3.68
C MET A 60 8.56 -10.39 -3.79
N ASP A 61 7.42 -10.57 -4.46
CA ASP A 61 6.60 -9.46 -4.94
C ASP A 61 6.03 -8.58 -3.82
N VAL A 62 5.44 -9.16 -2.77
CA VAL A 62 4.90 -8.39 -1.63
C VAL A 62 5.92 -7.42 -1.01
N PHE A 63 7.19 -7.82 -0.90
CA PHE A 63 8.21 -6.95 -0.33
C PHE A 63 8.65 -5.86 -1.31
N HIS A 64 8.65 -6.16 -2.61
CA HIS A 64 8.86 -5.14 -3.64
C HIS A 64 7.70 -4.13 -3.69
N GLN A 65 6.45 -4.59 -3.59
CA GLN A 65 5.26 -3.74 -3.50
C GLN A 65 5.32 -2.82 -2.28
N LEU A 66 5.68 -3.35 -1.11
CA LEU A 66 5.86 -2.56 0.12
C LEU A 66 7.04 -1.59 0.03
N HIS A 67 8.14 -1.98 -0.61
CA HIS A 67 9.26 -1.08 -0.93
C HIS A 67 8.82 0.08 -1.84
N CYS A 68 8.11 -0.21 -2.92
CA CYS A 68 7.58 0.78 -3.84
C CYS A 68 6.57 1.70 -3.16
N LEU A 69 5.67 1.16 -2.32
CA LEU A 69 4.73 1.98 -1.55
C LEU A 69 5.45 2.89 -0.55
N ASN A 70 6.51 2.42 0.12
CA ASN A 70 7.34 3.27 0.98
C ASN A 70 8.14 4.31 0.19
N TYR A 71 8.65 3.96 -0.98
CA TYR A 71 9.29 4.90 -1.89
C TYR A 71 8.31 6.00 -2.28
N LEU A 72 7.12 5.62 -2.74
CA LEU A 72 6.03 6.56 -3.04
C LEU A 72 5.70 7.39 -1.81
N ARG A 73 5.49 6.80 -0.62
CA ARG A 73 5.29 7.55 0.64
C ARG A 73 6.35 8.64 0.86
N LYS A 74 7.63 8.31 0.68
CA LYS A 74 8.76 9.25 0.84
C LYS A 74 8.85 10.28 -0.29
N LYS A 75 8.22 10.00 -1.44
CA LYS A 75 8.21 10.84 -2.65
C LYS A 75 6.88 11.55 -2.89
N THR A 76 5.81 11.25 -2.12
CA THR A 76 4.52 11.92 -2.32
C THR A 76 4.69 13.39 -2.01
N THR A 77 4.07 14.19 -2.85
CA THR A 77 4.09 15.63 -2.80
C THR A 77 2.93 16.15 -1.94
N LEU A 78 2.98 15.93 -0.61
CA LEU A 78 2.64 17.03 0.32
C LEU A 78 3.35 18.34 -0.14
N TYR A 79 4.46 18.18 -0.87
CA TYR A 79 5.18 19.10 -1.77
C TYR A 79 4.48 19.45 -3.10
N GLY A 80 3.19 19.75 -3.09
CA GLY A 80 2.37 20.05 -4.28
C GLY A 80 2.69 21.35 -5.05
N HIS A 81 3.90 21.90 -5.02
CA HIS A 81 4.24 23.09 -5.83
C HIS A 81 4.21 22.85 -7.37
N LEU A 82 3.73 21.67 -7.80
CA LEU A 82 3.73 21.19 -9.19
C LEU A 82 2.32 21.12 -9.81
N TYR A 83 1.26 21.48 -9.09
CA TYR A 83 -0.12 21.43 -9.61
C TYR A 83 -0.83 22.79 -9.44
N PRO A 84 -0.78 23.69 -10.46
CA PRO A 84 -1.53 24.97 -10.46
C PRO A 84 -3.05 24.76 -10.59
N PRO A 85 -3.87 25.66 -10.00
CA PRO A 85 -5.30 25.44 -9.82
C PRO A 85 -6.11 25.91 -11.03
N GLU A 86 -6.19 25.14 -12.12
CA GLU A 86 -7.27 25.37 -13.10
C GLU A 86 -8.02 24.12 -13.61
N GLU A 87 -7.53 22.90 -13.39
CA GLU A 87 -8.24 21.72 -13.92
C GLU A 87 -8.20 20.52 -12.95
N SER A 88 -9.01 20.59 -11.90
CA SER A 88 -9.43 19.42 -11.13
C SER A 88 -10.80 19.72 -10.53
N LYS A 89 -11.82 19.06 -11.06
CA LYS A 89 -13.08 18.81 -10.33
C LYS A 89 -13.18 17.31 -10.21
N ALA A 90 -12.43 16.75 -9.27
CA ALA A 90 -12.63 15.38 -8.82
C ALA A 90 -13.44 15.39 -7.52
N GLU A 91 -14.33 14.43 -7.36
CA GLU A 91 -15.30 14.33 -6.26
C GLU A 91 -14.68 14.12 -4.85
N ASP A 92 -13.35 14.15 -4.72
CA ASP A 92 -12.58 13.83 -3.51
C ASP A 92 -11.96 15.04 -2.78
N GLU A 93 -12.25 16.27 -3.20
CA GLU A 93 -11.60 17.49 -2.66
C GLU A 93 -12.10 17.95 -1.28
N GLN A 94 -12.98 17.20 -0.62
CA GLN A 94 -13.48 17.62 0.68
C GLN A 94 -12.46 17.37 1.81
N ILE A 95 -11.54 16.41 1.69
CA ILE A 95 -10.52 16.11 2.73
C ILE A 95 -9.15 16.64 2.29
N PRO A 96 -8.46 17.49 3.07
CA PRO A 96 -7.17 18.02 2.65
C PRO A 96 -6.12 16.91 2.45
N PRO A 97 -5.23 17.04 1.44
CA PRO A 97 -4.29 15.97 1.04
C PRO A 97 -3.37 15.48 2.15
N GLU A 98 -2.99 16.35 3.08
CA GLU A 98 -2.18 16.04 4.26
C GLU A 98 -2.86 15.05 5.22
N PHE A 99 -4.18 14.91 5.12
CA PHE A 99 -4.97 13.93 5.87
C PHE A 99 -5.32 12.69 5.02
N HIS A 100 -5.61 12.89 3.73
CA HIS A 100 -6.08 11.81 2.86
C HIS A 100 -4.95 10.87 2.42
N ILE A 101 -3.77 11.41 2.08
CA ILE A 101 -2.63 10.63 1.57
C ILE A 101 -2.13 9.60 2.60
N PRO A 102 -1.88 9.97 3.88
CA PRO A 102 -1.42 8.98 4.85
C PRO A 102 -2.47 7.87 5.08
N HIS A 103 -3.76 8.21 5.15
CA HIS A 103 -4.83 7.21 5.25
C HIS A 103 -4.81 6.19 4.09
N CYS A 104 -4.69 6.68 2.85
CA CYS A 104 -4.61 5.83 1.67
C CYS A 104 -3.38 4.91 1.70
N ILE A 105 -2.22 5.44 2.10
CA ILE A 105 -0.99 4.65 2.21
C ILE A 105 -1.16 3.53 3.24
N ASP A 106 -1.75 3.80 4.41
CA ASP A 106 -1.93 2.76 5.43
C ASP A 106 -2.94 1.69 4.99
N SER A 107 -4.01 2.10 4.31
CA SER A 107 -5.02 1.21 3.76
C SER A 107 -4.44 0.27 2.70
N ILE A 108 -3.65 0.80 1.76
CA ILE A 108 -2.96 0.00 0.74
C ILE A 108 -1.94 -0.93 1.41
N ARG A 109 -1.12 -0.42 2.33
CA ARG A 109 -0.15 -1.23 3.10
C ARG A 109 -0.83 -2.41 3.79
N LEU A 110 -1.99 -2.19 4.42
CA LEU A 110 -2.76 -3.26 5.06
C LEU A 110 -3.23 -4.30 4.03
N SER A 111 -3.78 -3.84 2.90
CA SER A 111 -4.21 -4.74 1.82
C SER A 111 -3.06 -5.61 1.29
N LEU A 112 -1.88 -5.02 1.07
CA LEU A 112 -0.68 -5.72 0.60
C LEU A 112 -0.22 -6.81 1.58
N GLN A 113 -0.28 -6.56 2.89
CA GLN A 113 0.08 -7.59 3.89
C GLN A 113 -0.99 -8.67 4.03
N CYS A 114 -2.27 -8.31 3.91
CA CYS A 114 -3.37 -9.28 4.01
C CYS A 114 -3.49 -10.17 2.77
N HIS A 115 -3.11 -9.67 1.60
CA HIS A 115 -3.17 -10.39 0.31
C HIS A 115 -1.78 -10.61 -0.29
N ALA A 116 -0.78 -10.81 0.59
CA ALA A 116 0.63 -10.88 0.24
C ALA A 116 0.87 -11.71 -1.03
N ASP A 117 1.37 -11.05 -2.06
CA ASP A 117 1.75 -11.69 -3.31
C ASP A 117 3.10 -12.41 -3.14
N LEU A 118 3.03 -13.74 -3.16
CA LEU A 118 4.17 -14.63 -2.96
C LEU A 118 4.91 -14.94 -4.27
N SER A 119 4.51 -14.34 -5.38
CA SER A 119 5.19 -14.53 -6.66
C SER A 119 6.65 -14.08 -6.59
N LEU A 120 7.49 -14.83 -7.32
CA LEU A 120 8.91 -14.56 -7.40
C LEU A 120 9.20 -13.70 -8.63
N ILE A 121 9.99 -12.66 -8.43
CA ILE A 121 10.46 -11.73 -9.46
C ILE A 121 11.85 -12.20 -9.92
N PRO A 122 11.97 -12.81 -11.11
CA PRO A 122 13.26 -13.17 -11.66
C PRO A 122 14.07 -11.92 -12.00
N GLN A 123 15.38 -12.09 -12.07
CA GLN A 123 16.36 -11.05 -12.28
C GLN A 123 17.18 -11.38 -13.54
N ARG A 124 17.60 -10.36 -14.27
CA ARG A 124 18.51 -10.48 -15.41
C ARG A 124 19.59 -9.41 -15.37
N TRP A 125 20.70 -9.71 -16.02
CA TRP A 125 21.71 -8.70 -16.31
C TRP A 125 21.12 -7.70 -17.32
N ALA A 126 21.27 -6.41 -17.04
CA ALA A 126 20.93 -5.36 -17.98
C ALA A 126 22.21 -4.84 -18.62
N ASP A 127 22.17 -4.64 -19.94
CA ASP A 127 23.33 -4.13 -20.68
C ASP A 127 23.74 -2.76 -20.13
N GLY A 128 25.03 -2.63 -19.80
CA GLY A 128 25.60 -1.39 -19.26
C GLY A 128 25.41 -1.16 -17.75
N TRP A 129 24.90 -2.15 -17.01
CA TRP A 129 24.75 -2.08 -15.55
C TRP A 129 25.52 -3.19 -14.84
N LEU A 130 26.05 -2.87 -13.66
CA LEU A 130 26.75 -3.84 -12.81
C LEU A 130 25.75 -4.68 -12.00
N GLU A 131 24.61 -4.10 -11.65
CA GLU A 131 23.55 -4.72 -10.87
C GLU A 131 22.49 -5.39 -11.75
N PRO A 132 21.87 -6.48 -11.26
CA PRO A 132 20.78 -7.12 -11.96
C PRO A 132 19.46 -6.35 -11.83
N TRP A 133 18.57 -6.57 -12.78
CA TRP A 133 17.28 -5.92 -12.87
C TRP A 133 16.13 -6.92 -12.93
N ALA A 134 15.02 -6.54 -12.28
CA ALA A 134 13.80 -7.32 -12.26
C ALA A 134 13.17 -7.50 -13.65
N ILE A 135 12.62 -8.69 -13.87
CA ILE A 135 11.75 -9.01 -15.00
C ILE A 135 10.31 -9.07 -14.48
N TRP A 136 9.44 -8.23 -15.03
CA TRP A 136 8.04 -8.07 -14.58
C TRP A 136 7.03 -8.95 -15.34
N THR A 137 7.47 -10.04 -15.94
CA THR A 137 6.62 -10.99 -16.68
C THR A 137 6.32 -12.25 -15.86
N ASN A 138 6.57 -12.22 -14.54
CA ASN A 138 6.26 -13.31 -13.64
C ASN A 138 4.75 -13.55 -13.54
N LYS A 139 4.37 -14.81 -13.33
CA LYS A 139 2.96 -15.17 -13.12
C LYS A 139 2.55 -14.85 -11.69
N HIS A 140 1.37 -14.26 -11.54
CA HIS A 140 0.75 -13.95 -10.26
C HIS A 140 -0.43 -14.89 -9.99
N MET A 141 -0.62 -15.25 -8.72
CA MET A 141 -1.79 -16.01 -8.30
C MET A 141 -2.86 -15.05 -7.75
N CYS A 142 -3.81 -14.68 -8.61
CA CYS A 142 -4.81 -13.68 -8.30
C CYS A 142 -6.17 -14.27 -7.92
N ARG A 143 -6.97 -13.51 -7.15
CA ARG A 143 -8.42 -13.71 -7.11
C ARG A 143 -9.02 -13.29 -8.45
N ASN A 144 -10.17 -13.86 -8.81
CA ASN A 144 -10.86 -13.50 -10.04
C ASN A 144 -11.40 -12.07 -9.93
N PHE A 145 -10.65 -11.11 -10.46
CA PHE A 145 -10.97 -9.69 -10.38
C PHE A 145 -12.22 -9.33 -11.18
N ASP A 146 -12.44 -9.96 -12.34
CA ASP A 146 -13.65 -9.74 -13.14
C ASP A 146 -14.91 -10.15 -12.36
N ALA A 147 -14.90 -11.31 -11.71
CA ALA A 147 -16.02 -11.75 -10.89
C ALA A 147 -16.29 -10.79 -9.71
N ILE A 148 -15.24 -10.28 -9.07
CA ILE A 148 -15.36 -9.28 -7.99
C ILE A 148 -15.96 -7.98 -8.52
N ARG A 149 -15.46 -7.47 -9.66
CA ARG A 149 -15.95 -6.26 -10.31
C ARG A 149 -17.42 -6.39 -10.70
N ASP A 150 -17.79 -7.48 -11.35
CA ASP A 150 -19.14 -7.70 -11.86
C ASP A 150 -20.16 -7.84 -10.70
N TRP A 151 -19.75 -8.50 -9.61
CA TRP A 151 -20.53 -8.54 -8.37
C TRP A 151 -20.70 -7.14 -7.78
N ALA A 152 -19.62 -6.35 -7.65
CA ALA A 152 -19.68 -5.00 -7.08
C ALA A 152 -20.58 -4.06 -7.89
N GLN A 153 -20.48 -4.10 -9.23
CA GLN A 153 -21.33 -3.32 -10.14
C GLN A 153 -22.82 -3.68 -9.99
N SER A 154 -23.13 -4.96 -9.77
CA SER A 154 -24.51 -5.43 -9.59
C SER A 154 -25.10 -5.06 -8.22
N ASN A 155 -24.30 -4.52 -7.29
CA ASN A 155 -24.69 -4.21 -5.91
C ASN A 155 -24.53 -2.74 -5.53
N VAL A 156 -24.41 -1.82 -6.50
CA VAL A 156 -24.28 -0.37 -6.21
C VAL A 156 -25.57 0.17 -5.56
N PRO A 157 -25.52 0.63 -4.30
CA PRO A 157 -26.71 1.17 -3.63
C PRO A 157 -26.98 2.61 -4.06
N ARG A 158 -28.26 3.01 -4.01
CA ARG A 158 -28.62 4.43 -4.04
C ARG A 158 -28.36 5.02 -2.65
N LEU A 159 -27.40 5.94 -2.51
CA LEU A 159 -27.00 6.54 -1.23
C LEU A 159 -27.65 7.89 -0.93
N SER A 160 -27.80 8.74 -1.95
CA SER A 160 -28.32 10.11 -1.76
C SER A 160 -29.79 10.09 -1.36
N GLY A 161 -30.09 10.66 -0.20
CA GLY A 161 -31.45 10.74 0.36
C GLY A 161 -31.98 9.42 0.94
N THR A 162 -31.18 8.36 1.00
CA THR A 162 -31.58 7.05 1.55
C THR A 162 -30.93 6.75 2.89
N LEU A 163 -29.78 7.38 3.18
CA LEU A 163 -29.09 7.26 4.47
C LEU A 163 -29.52 8.39 5.43
N HIS A 164 -29.54 8.09 6.74
CA HIS A 164 -29.89 9.03 7.79
C HIS A 164 -28.82 9.01 8.90
N HIS A 165 -28.12 10.12 9.09
CA HIS A 165 -27.20 10.29 10.22
C HIS A 165 -28.02 10.42 11.53
N PRO A 166 -27.69 9.68 12.59
CA PRO A 166 -28.48 9.66 13.83
C PRO A 166 -28.71 11.04 14.46
N GLU A 167 -27.77 11.96 14.29
CA GLU A 167 -27.81 13.31 14.88
C GLU A 167 -27.97 14.44 13.86
N LEU A 168 -27.58 14.20 12.59
CA LEU A 168 -27.43 15.27 11.58
C LEU A 168 -28.51 15.20 10.48
N GLY A 169 -29.38 14.20 10.53
CA GLY A 169 -30.49 14.06 9.59
C GLY A 169 -30.12 13.32 8.31
N VAL A 170 -30.91 13.54 7.26
CA VAL A 170 -30.78 12.84 5.97
C VAL A 170 -29.43 13.17 5.30
N VAL A 171 -28.73 12.14 4.84
CA VAL A 171 -27.50 12.28 4.07
C VAL A 171 -27.87 12.64 2.63
N VAL A 172 -27.77 13.93 2.33
CA VAL A 172 -27.63 14.45 0.97
C VAL A 172 -26.13 14.68 0.74
N THR A 173 -25.62 14.25 -0.40
CA THR A 173 -24.18 14.25 -0.73
C THR A 173 -23.48 15.57 -0.35
N GLY A 174 -22.29 15.50 0.28
CA GLY A 174 -21.34 16.62 0.29
C GLY A 174 -21.22 17.48 1.56
N HIS A 175 -21.55 16.98 2.76
CA HIS A 175 -21.21 17.66 4.01
C HIS A 175 -20.20 16.83 4.82
N LEU A 176 -18.91 17.16 4.73
CA LEU A 176 -17.83 16.56 5.52
C LEU A 176 -17.35 17.52 6.62
N ASN A 177 -17.32 17.04 7.87
CA ASN A 177 -16.72 17.76 9.01
C ASN A 177 -15.25 17.33 9.17
N LEU A 178 -14.32 18.17 8.73
CA LEU A 178 -12.87 17.87 8.75
C LEU A 178 -12.29 17.71 10.14
N SER A 179 -12.89 18.33 11.16
CA SER A 179 -12.44 18.19 12.56
C SER A 179 -12.62 16.78 13.14
N ALA A 180 -13.39 15.92 12.46
CA ALA A 180 -13.57 14.52 12.84
C ALA A 180 -12.45 13.60 12.33
N LEU A 181 -11.57 14.09 11.45
CA LEU A 181 -10.46 13.31 10.89
C LEU A 181 -9.35 13.11 11.94
N PRO A 182 -8.84 11.88 12.14
CA PRO A 182 -7.82 11.58 13.15
C PRO A 182 -6.56 12.44 13.01
N ILE A 183 -6.11 12.66 11.77
CA ILE A 183 -4.90 13.45 11.50
C ILE A 183 -5.16 14.96 11.73
N TRP A 184 -6.40 15.46 11.60
CA TRP A 184 -6.74 16.86 11.91
C TRP A 184 -6.59 17.15 13.40
N GLN A 185 -6.98 16.19 14.25
CA GLN A 185 -6.78 16.28 15.70
C GLN A 185 -5.30 16.27 16.06
N GLU A 186 -4.47 15.47 15.39
CA GLU A 186 -3.01 15.43 15.62
C GLU A 186 -2.30 16.73 15.19
N ALA A 187 -2.72 17.36 14.09
CA ALA A 187 -2.14 18.64 13.65
C ALA A 187 -2.42 19.79 14.65
N HIS A 188 -3.43 19.64 15.51
CA HIS A 188 -3.90 20.69 16.42
C HIS A 188 -3.82 20.30 17.91
N ASP A 189 -3.47 19.04 18.24
CA ASP A 189 -3.25 18.54 19.61
C ASP A 189 -2.10 17.48 19.64
N PRO A 190 -0.94 17.81 20.22
CA PRO A 190 0.22 16.91 20.28
C PRO A 190 0.08 15.75 21.28
N HIS A 191 -1.00 15.69 22.07
CA HIS A 191 -1.21 14.66 23.10
C HIS A 191 -2.08 13.47 22.64
N VAL A 192 -2.51 13.45 21.38
CA VAL A 192 -3.33 12.34 20.83
C VAL A 192 -2.51 11.04 20.73
N VAL A 193 -2.95 10.03 21.45
CA VAL A 193 -2.28 8.71 21.57
C VAL A 193 -2.85 7.72 20.53
N PRO A 194 -2.02 6.89 19.86
CA PRO A 194 -2.51 5.86 18.95
C PRO A 194 -3.47 4.85 19.62
N GLY A 195 -4.56 4.50 18.94
CA GLY A 195 -5.44 3.38 19.31
C GLY A 195 -4.98 2.00 18.79
N HIS A 196 -5.86 0.99 18.85
CA HIS A 196 -5.57 -0.37 18.35
C HIS A 196 -5.69 -0.48 16.82
N MET A 197 -4.69 -1.11 16.17
CA MET A 197 -4.62 -1.26 14.72
C MET A 197 -5.59 -2.34 14.21
N PRO A 198 -6.15 -2.18 12.98
CA PRO A 198 -6.63 -3.32 12.23
C PRO A 198 -5.43 -4.22 11.89
N VAL A 199 -5.46 -5.47 12.36
CA VAL A 199 -4.41 -6.46 12.13
C VAL A 199 -4.94 -7.48 11.13
N CYS A 200 -4.14 -7.83 10.11
CA CYS A 200 -4.43 -9.01 9.31
C CYS A 200 -4.40 -10.21 10.27
N HIS A 201 -5.51 -10.92 10.43
CA HIS A 201 -5.49 -12.15 11.21
C HIS A 201 -4.78 -13.22 10.36
N PRO A 202 -3.59 -13.70 10.79
CA PRO A 202 -2.87 -14.70 10.03
C PRO A 202 -3.72 -15.96 9.94
N GLN A 203 -3.90 -16.46 8.73
CA GLN A 203 -4.28 -17.85 8.51
C GLN A 203 -2.96 -18.60 8.36
N ASP A 204 -2.72 -19.60 9.21
CA ASP A 204 -1.51 -20.41 9.14
C ASP A 204 -1.38 -21.02 7.73
N LEU A 205 -0.15 -20.99 7.19
CA LEU A 205 0.21 -21.55 5.88
C LEU A 205 0.17 -23.07 5.85
#